data_AF-A0AAV4EMS0-F1
#
_entry.id   AF-A0AAV4EMS0-F1
#
_cell.length_a   1.000
_cell.length_b   1.000
_cell.length_c   1.000
_cell.angle_alpha   90.00
_cell.angle_beta   90.00
_cell.angle_gamma   90.00
#
_symmetry.space_group_name_H-M   'P 1'
#
loop_
_entity.id
_entity.type
_entity.pdbx_description
1 polymer ?
#
loop_
_entity_poly.entity_id
_entity_poly.type
_entity_poly.pdbx_seq_one_letter_code
_entity_poly.pdbx_strand_id
1 'polypeptide(L)'
;MSDFLLQLFAVLLVASVSKTSPNVMEPPVSASTLPMSGVTLSSCAIPEVSTLPILGRPFFMCYTRGQVAAESRNDPSFTTFNNETTNFPFPCRYLLTHLKQELKGRKRAVIGECELKIHAFNRRERGKIVTHGADISVKVTYNNGSIVERSVRKYGTAANGVNTFGINGVHAYVPDGPFTPSVDVMYADAPNKVFLKCKEDAANNQVVFEFPACGIRITFVPYDTVLRRNQEQIPGLSVGVNCAHHPVWLSNDEVIGLAPTFQGGQLLSEIVLPGLTESQSLVNRAFTNGAVQNQPDASAGCAAATTALDTCDDTSREDAYKNCFWMLLEAKFIKCVSKAMLDPAVLFSRCVDAWCNNGDCASIVTDLAVCDQVRNSLTELDDFLNGDSCPY
;
A
#
# COMPACT_ATOMS: atom_id res chain seq x y z
N MET A 1 -22.41 -58.60 39.06
CA MET A 1 -23.38 -57.79 38.29
C MET A 1 -22.57 -56.68 37.67
N SER A 2 -21.85 -57.06 36.63
CA SER A 2 -22.29 -57.02 35.22
C SER A 2 -22.03 -55.61 34.70
N ASP A 3 -20.78 -55.35 34.31
CA ASP A 3 -20.21 -55.69 32.99
C ASP A 3 -20.75 -54.74 31.93
N PHE A 4 -19.85 -54.00 31.28
CA PHE A 4 -19.56 -54.03 29.85
C PHE A 4 -18.74 -52.77 29.53
N LEU A 5 -17.42 -52.93 29.46
CA LEU A 5 -16.62 -53.24 28.26
C LEU A 5 -16.06 -51.92 27.66
N LEU A 6 -14.76 -51.64 27.83
CA LEU A 6 -13.63 -52.10 26.97
C LEU A 6 -13.52 -51.20 25.73
N GLN A 7 -12.39 -50.70 25.22
CA GLN A 7 -10.96 -51.03 25.31
C GLN A 7 -10.14 -49.77 24.88
N LEU A 8 -9.02 -49.39 25.55
CA LEU A 8 -7.64 -49.93 25.43
C LEU A 8 -7.01 -49.63 24.05
N PHE A 9 -5.72 -49.31 23.85
CA PHE A 9 -4.49 -49.29 24.65
C PHE A 9 -3.61 -48.15 24.04
N ALA A 10 -2.93 -47.27 24.78
CA ALA A 10 -1.72 -47.46 25.62
C ALA A 10 -0.47 -47.93 24.83
N VAL A 11 0.59 -47.11 24.78
CA VAL A 11 1.82 -47.16 25.63
C VAL A 11 2.99 -47.60 24.70
N LEU A 12 4.19 -47.03 24.68
CA LEU A 12 5.22 -47.02 25.72
C LEU A 12 6.34 -46.03 25.33
N LEU A 13 6.94 -45.43 26.35
CA LEU A 13 8.04 -44.48 26.32
C LEU A 13 9.28 -45.19 26.91
N VAL A 14 10.49 -44.76 26.52
CA VAL A 14 11.76 -44.77 27.29
C VAL A 14 12.97 -45.50 26.65
N ALA A 15 13.97 -44.64 26.36
CA ALA A 15 15.43 -44.73 26.53
C ALA A 15 16.38 -45.42 25.53
N SER A 16 17.21 -44.54 24.94
CA SER A 16 18.69 -44.51 24.86
C SER A 16 19.48 -45.71 24.32
N VAL A 17 20.42 -45.45 23.40
CA VAL A 17 21.89 -45.40 23.64
C VAL A 17 22.62 -45.00 22.34
N SER A 18 23.70 -44.23 22.54
CA SER A 18 24.70 -43.67 21.60
C SER A 18 25.53 -44.69 20.79
N LYS A 19 25.94 -44.32 19.56
CA LYS A 19 27.35 -44.36 19.07
C LYS A 19 27.54 -43.85 17.62
N THR A 20 28.34 -42.77 17.50
CA THR A 20 29.41 -42.47 16.51
C THR A 20 29.33 -42.91 15.03
N SER A 21 29.33 -41.88 14.14
CA SER A 21 30.08 -41.65 12.86
C SER A 21 30.49 -42.81 11.93
N PRO A 22 30.49 -42.64 10.58
CA PRO A 22 31.22 -41.55 9.91
C PRO A 22 30.55 -40.88 8.69
N ASN A 23 31.15 -39.74 8.33
CA ASN A 23 31.04 -39.00 7.07
C ASN A 23 30.72 -39.86 5.84
N VAL A 24 29.64 -39.48 5.13
CA VAL A 24 29.48 -39.75 3.70
C VAL A 24 29.18 -38.42 3.02
N MET A 25 30.10 -38.05 2.15
CA MET A 25 30.07 -36.89 1.28
C MET A 25 29.05 -37.18 0.16
N GLU A 26 27.90 -36.53 0.19
CA GLU A 26 26.95 -36.60 -0.94
C GLU A 26 27.29 -35.53 -2.01
N PRO A 27 27.20 -35.89 -3.30
CA PRO A 27 27.60 -35.06 -4.43
C PRO A 27 26.60 -33.92 -4.71
N PRO A 28 27.01 -32.87 -5.45
CA PRO A 28 26.13 -31.78 -5.82
C PRO A 28 24.98 -32.29 -6.70
N VAL A 29 23.76 -32.05 -6.25
CA VAL A 29 22.53 -32.26 -7.03
C VAL A 29 22.60 -31.37 -8.27
N SER A 30 22.62 -32.02 -9.43
CA SER A 30 22.54 -31.39 -10.73
C SER A 30 21.18 -30.71 -10.90
N ALA A 31 21.20 -29.57 -11.59
CA ALA A 31 20.02 -28.82 -11.96
C ALA A 31 19.04 -29.72 -12.74
N SER A 32 17.93 -30.09 -12.11
CA SER A 32 16.78 -30.63 -12.82
C SER A 32 16.03 -29.48 -13.48
N THR A 33 16.23 -29.33 -14.78
CA THR A 33 15.32 -28.63 -15.70
C THR A 33 13.94 -29.27 -15.60
N LEU A 34 13.03 -28.64 -14.86
CA LEU A 34 11.60 -28.84 -15.03
C LEU A 34 11.17 -28.10 -16.30
N PRO A 35 10.33 -28.71 -17.17
CA PRO A 35 9.78 -28.02 -18.32
C PRO A 35 8.74 -27.03 -17.82
N MET A 36 9.09 -25.74 -17.76
CA MET A 36 8.08 -24.68 -17.69
C MET A 36 7.33 -24.67 -19.02
N SER A 37 6.21 -25.38 -19.04
CA SER A 37 5.24 -25.36 -20.12
C SER A 37 4.64 -23.94 -20.19
N GLY A 38 5.09 -23.19 -21.20
CA GLY A 38 4.34 -22.16 -21.91
C GLY A 38 3.41 -21.25 -21.11
N VAL A 39 3.94 -20.41 -20.24
CA VAL A 39 3.32 -19.09 -20.02
C VAL A 39 3.92 -18.18 -21.08
N THR A 40 3.15 -17.90 -22.13
CA THR A 40 3.49 -16.84 -23.07
C THR A 40 3.74 -15.56 -22.28
N LEU A 41 4.96 -15.04 -22.38
CA LEU A 41 5.36 -13.75 -21.85
C LEU A 41 4.30 -12.70 -22.23
N SER A 42 3.51 -12.29 -21.24
CA SER A 42 2.83 -10.99 -21.23
C SER A 42 3.95 -9.95 -21.23
N SER A 43 4.55 -9.70 -22.39
CA SER A 43 5.18 -8.42 -22.62
C SER A 43 4.05 -7.38 -22.60
N CYS A 44 4.36 -6.09 -22.56
CA CYS A 44 3.41 -5.10 -23.04
C CYS A 44 3.18 -5.28 -24.57
N ALA A 45 3.00 -6.52 -25.05
CA ALA A 45 2.75 -6.92 -26.43
C ALA A 45 1.41 -6.37 -26.84
N ILE A 46 1.51 -5.42 -27.75
CA ILE A 46 0.45 -4.83 -28.51
C ILE A 46 -0.13 -5.93 -29.41
N PRO A 47 -1.46 -6.18 -29.42
CA PRO A 47 -2.08 -6.73 -30.60
C PRO A 47 -1.92 -5.68 -31.71
N GLU A 48 -1.03 -5.98 -32.66
CA GLU A 48 -0.79 -5.37 -33.97
C GLU A 48 -1.22 -3.89 -34.19
N VAL A 49 -0.26 -3.07 -34.63
CA VAL A 49 -0.41 -1.68 -35.14
C VAL A 49 -0.23 -0.53 -34.11
N SER A 50 0.86 -0.55 -33.33
CA SER A 50 1.42 0.68 -32.74
C SER A 50 2.92 0.52 -32.50
N THR A 51 3.77 1.26 -33.22
CA THR A 51 5.24 1.16 -33.18
C THR A 51 5.89 2.07 -32.12
N LEU A 52 5.15 2.52 -31.11
CA LEU A 52 5.68 3.43 -30.09
C LEU A 52 6.04 2.68 -28.80
N PRO A 53 7.15 3.05 -28.11
CA PRO A 53 7.61 2.37 -26.91
C PRO A 53 6.59 2.51 -25.79
N ILE A 54 6.11 1.37 -25.30
CA ILE A 54 5.32 1.28 -24.07
C ILE A 54 6.30 1.39 -22.91
N LEU A 55 6.12 2.40 -22.06
CA LEU A 55 6.84 2.52 -20.79
C LEU A 55 6.07 1.70 -19.75
N GLY A 56 6.74 0.97 -18.88
CA GLY A 56 6.08 0.26 -17.78
C GLY A 56 6.65 -1.10 -17.49
N ARG A 57 6.02 -1.79 -16.53
CA ARG A 57 6.39 -3.15 -16.13
C ARG A 57 5.22 -4.06 -16.48
N PRO A 58 5.41 -5.08 -17.33
CA PRO A 58 4.31 -5.91 -17.84
C PRO A 58 3.48 -6.55 -16.72
N PHE A 59 4.14 -6.93 -15.62
CA PHE A 59 3.51 -7.56 -14.46
C PHE A 59 3.00 -6.56 -13.40
N PHE A 60 2.80 -5.29 -13.78
CA PHE A 60 2.26 -4.26 -12.88
C PHE A 60 1.38 -3.26 -13.62
N MET A 61 1.95 -2.51 -14.57
CA MET A 61 1.20 -1.58 -15.41
C MET A 61 2.02 -1.23 -16.66
N CYS A 62 1.33 -1.21 -17.80
CA CYS A 62 1.83 -0.69 -19.07
C CYS A 62 1.24 0.72 -19.28
N TYR A 63 2.11 1.70 -19.52
CA TYR A 63 1.76 3.10 -19.75
C TYR A 63 1.85 3.46 -21.23
N THR A 64 0.87 4.21 -21.71
CA THR A 64 0.91 4.79 -23.06
C THR A 64 1.70 6.09 -23.06
N ARG A 65 2.18 6.52 -24.24
CA ARG A 65 2.87 7.80 -24.39
C ARG A 65 1.93 8.94 -23.95
N GLY A 66 2.44 9.83 -23.09
CA GLY A 66 1.67 10.93 -22.53
C GLY A 66 0.94 10.58 -21.22
N GLN A 67 1.13 9.37 -20.69
CA GLN A 67 0.73 9.07 -19.32
C GLN A 67 1.87 9.39 -18.33
N VAL A 68 1.49 9.94 -17.19
CA VAL A 68 2.31 9.98 -15.97
C VAL A 68 1.71 8.99 -14.97
N ALA A 69 2.52 8.50 -14.04
CA ALA A 69 2.05 7.53 -13.06
C ALA A 69 2.64 7.77 -11.68
N ALA A 70 1.83 7.51 -10.65
CA ALA A 70 2.27 7.38 -9.27
C ALA A 70 2.03 5.94 -8.80
N GLU A 71 2.99 5.39 -8.07
CA GLU A 71 3.00 3.98 -7.71
C GLU A 71 3.33 3.80 -6.23
N SER A 72 2.52 3.02 -5.50
CA SER A 72 2.84 2.50 -4.19
C SER A 72 3.18 1.02 -4.32
N ARG A 73 4.42 0.63 -4.02
CA ARG A 73 4.90 -0.76 -4.10
C ARG A 73 5.23 -1.30 -2.70
N ASN A 74 5.21 -2.63 -2.56
CA ASN A 74 5.60 -3.28 -1.30
C ASN A 74 7.13 -3.20 -1.04
N ASP A 75 7.53 -3.37 0.24
CA ASP A 75 8.87 -3.04 0.75
C ASP A 75 9.18 -1.55 0.54
N PRO A 76 8.59 -0.72 1.41
CA PRO A 76 7.65 0.28 0.97
C PRO A 76 8.34 1.35 0.16
N SER A 77 8.06 1.35 -1.14
CA SER A 77 8.61 2.29 -2.09
C SER A 77 7.47 3.03 -2.76
N PHE A 78 7.56 4.34 -2.79
CA PHE A 78 6.59 5.20 -3.44
C PHE A 78 7.26 5.95 -4.58
N THR A 79 6.64 5.94 -5.76
CA THR A 79 7.04 6.72 -6.93
C THR A 79 6.00 7.80 -7.22
N THR A 80 6.41 9.07 -7.29
CA THR A 80 5.54 10.23 -7.59
C THR A 80 5.24 10.35 -9.09
N PHE A 81 4.34 11.26 -9.50
CA PHE A 81 4.11 11.54 -10.92
C PHE A 81 5.31 12.20 -11.63
N ASN A 82 6.28 12.72 -10.86
CA ASN A 82 7.58 13.19 -11.36
C ASN A 82 8.61 12.06 -11.54
N ASN A 83 8.22 10.79 -11.31
CA ASN A 83 9.09 9.63 -11.35
C ASN A 83 10.23 9.67 -10.30
N GLU A 84 10.06 10.46 -9.23
CA GLU A 84 10.93 10.42 -8.06
C GLU A 84 10.49 9.27 -7.16
N THR A 85 11.44 8.53 -6.58
CA THR A 85 11.15 7.37 -5.76
C THR A 85 11.80 7.50 -4.39
N THR A 86 11.03 7.24 -3.33
CA THR A 86 11.52 7.24 -1.95
C THR A 86 10.93 6.07 -1.16
N ASN A 87 11.50 5.80 0.02
CA ASN A 87 10.90 4.86 0.96
C ASN A 87 9.63 5.49 1.56
N PHE A 88 8.59 4.70 1.73
CA PHE A 88 7.31 5.19 2.24
C PHE A 88 6.66 4.21 3.25
N PRO A 89 7.30 3.97 4.41
CA PRO A 89 6.86 3.00 5.41
C PRO A 89 5.61 3.46 6.18
N PHE A 90 4.50 3.65 5.47
CA PHE A 90 3.27 4.18 6.02
C PHE A 90 2.22 3.07 6.16
N PRO A 91 1.79 2.68 7.39
CA PRO A 91 0.93 1.52 7.60
C PRO A 91 -0.58 1.82 7.49
N CYS A 92 -0.95 3.02 7.05
CA CYS A 92 -2.30 3.56 7.18
C CYS A 92 -2.95 3.88 5.82
N ARG A 93 -4.15 4.48 5.82
CA ARG A 93 -4.80 5.06 4.64
C ARG A 93 -4.30 6.48 4.39
N TYR A 94 -4.07 6.83 3.13
CA TYR A 94 -3.49 8.11 2.73
C TYR A 94 -4.04 8.56 1.37
N LEU A 95 -4.13 9.87 1.16
CA LEU A 95 -4.64 10.46 -0.08
C LEU A 95 -3.58 10.40 -1.19
N LEU A 96 -3.68 9.40 -2.07
CA LEU A 96 -2.75 9.18 -3.20
C LEU A 96 -2.72 10.37 -4.15
N THR A 97 -3.87 10.72 -4.68
CA THR A 97 -4.01 11.85 -5.58
C THR A 97 -5.44 12.35 -5.59
N HIS A 98 -5.59 13.62 -5.91
CA HIS A 98 -6.86 14.28 -6.12
C HIS A 98 -6.71 15.12 -7.38
N LEU A 99 -7.52 14.87 -8.41
CA LEU A 99 -7.35 15.54 -9.69
C LEU A 99 -8.66 15.72 -10.42
N LYS A 100 -8.68 16.73 -11.28
CA LYS A 100 -9.77 17.04 -12.20
C LYS A 100 -9.27 16.95 -13.65
N GLN A 101 -10.08 16.38 -14.53
CA GLN A 101 -9.72 16.13 -15.93
C GLN A 101 -10.88 16.39 -16.87
N GLU A 102 -10.58 16.63 -18.14
CA GLU A 102 -11.59 16.69 -19.21
C GLU A 102 -12.23 15.32 -19.45
N LEU A 103 -13.57 15.28 -19.44
CA LEU A 103 -14.33 14.13 -19.94
C LEU A 103 -14.37 14.19 -21.46
N LYS A 104 -13.73 13.23 -22.11
CA LYS A 104 -13.70 13.11 -23.57
C LYS A 104 -14.66 12.03 -24.05
N GLY A 105 -15.64 12.46 -24.83
CA GLY A 105 -16.60 11.58 -25.47
C GLY A 105 -16.14 11.08 -26.83
N ARG A 106 -17.12 10.73 -27.67
CA ARG A 106 -16.91 10.30 -29.05
C ARG A 106 -16.10 11.34 -29.83
N LYS A 107 -15.15 10.87 -30.67
CA LYS A 107 -14.23 11.72 -31.45
C LYS A 107 -13.34 12.66 -30.61
N ARG A 108 -13.15 12.37 -29.31
CA ARG A 108 -12.33 13.16 -28.38
C ARG A 108 -12.86 14.58 -28.11
N ALA A 109 -14.15 14.83 -28.36
CA ALA A 109 -14.79 16.07 -27.96
C ALA A 109 -14.90 16.16 -26.43
N VAL A 110 -14.63 17.33 -25.87
CA VAL A 110 -14.83 17.61 -24.43
C VAL A 110 -16.32 17.77 -24.19
N ILE A 111 -16.89 16.88 -23.38
CA ILE A 111 -18.34 16.83 -23.09
C ILE A 111 -18.65 17.05 -21.61
N GLY A 112 -17.63 17.33 -20.81
CA GLY A 112 -17.72 17.55 -19.38
C GLY A 112 -16.35 17.47 -18.71
N GLU A 113 -16.38 17.17 -17.42
CA GLU A 113 -15.23 17.03 -16.54
C GLU A 113 -15.39 15.85 -15.59
N CYS A 114 -14.27 15.32 -15.12
CA CYS A 114 -14.20 14.26 -14.12
C CYS A 114 -13.33 14.74 -12.96
N GLU A 115 -13.83 14.68 -11.74
CA GLU A 115 -13.07 14.82 -10.51
C GLU A 115 -12.84 13.43 -9.93
N LEU A 116 -11.60 13.13 -9.55
CA LEU A 116 -11.20 11.87 -8.96
C LEU A 116 -10.42 12.10 -7.68
N LYS A 117 -10.83 11.43 -6.60
CA LYS A 117 -10.09 11.39 -5.33
C LYS A 117 -9.76 9.93 -5.00
N ILE A 118 -8.47 9.63 -4.90
CA ILE A 118 -7.95 8.28 -4.76
C ILE A 118 -7.19 8.18 -3.45
N HIS A 119 -7.66 7.35 -2.53
CA HIS A 119 -6.92 6.98 -1.34
C HIS A 119 -6.33 5.59 -1.54
N ALA A 120 -5.08 5.42 -1.14
CA ALA A 120 -4.48 4.10 -1.01
C ALA A 120 -4.45 3.75 0.48
N PHE A 121 -4.44 2.46 0.80
CA PHE A 121 -4.22 2.03 2.16
C PHE A 121 -3.32 0.81 2.21
N ASN A 122 -2.41 0.87 3.16
CA ASN A 122 -1.46 -0.17 3.41
C ASN A 122 -1.89 -0.99 4.61
N ARG A 123 -1.33 -2.18 4.73
CA ARG A 123 -1.42 -3.00 5.93
C ARG A 123 -0.07 -3.58 6.26
N ARG A 124 0.05 -4.10 7.47
CA ARG A 124 1.22 -4.86 7.89
C ARG A 124 1.07 -6.33 7.53
N GLU A 125 2.13 -6.92 7.00
CA GLU A 125 2.19 -8.33 6.69
C GLU A 125 3.60 -8.89 6.91
N ARG A 126 3.74 -9.88 7.80
CA ARG A 126 5.00 -10.61 8.06
C ARG A 126 6.25 -9.72 8.27
N GLY A 127 6.11 -8.61 8.99
CA GLY A 127 7.23 -7.70 9.24
C GLY A 127 7.44 -6.64 8.17
N LYS A 128 6.48 -6.45 7.25
CA LYS A 128 6.54 -5.48 6.18
C LYS A 128 5.27 -4.66 6.12
N ILE A 129 5.36 -3.49 5.51
CA ILE A 129 4.20 -2.69 5.12
C ILE A 129 3.96 -2.96 3.64
N VAL A 130 2.73 -3.36 3.31
CA VAL A 130 2.32 -3.75 1.95
C VAL A 130 1.06 -2.98 1.57
N THR A 131 0.94 -2.63 0.29
CA THR A 131 -0.30 -2.04 -0.22
C THR A 131 -1.42 -3.07 -0.16
N HIS A 132 -2.52 -2.72 0.49
CA HIS A 132 -3.64 -3.63 0.71
C HIS A 132 -4.86 -3.33 -0.17
N GLY A 133 -5.02 -2.07 -0.56
CA GLY A 133 -6.12 -1.66 -1.42
C GLY A 133 -6.16 -0.17 -1.70
N ALA A 134 -7.27 0.26 -2.29
CA ALA A 134 -7.54 1.65 -2.61
C ALA A 134 -9.04 1.96 -2.58
N ASP A 135 -9.35 3.20 -2.22
CA ASP A 135 -10.66 3.83 -2.39
C ASP A 135 -10.57 4.81 -3.56
N ILE A 136 -11.48 4.70 -4.51
CA ILE A 136 -11.51 5.51 -5.73
C ILE A 136 -12.89 6.14 -5.80
N SER A 137 -12.95 7.47 -5.71
CA SER A 137 -14.18 8.24 -5.88
C SER A 137 -14.10 9.07 -7.14
N VAL A 138 -15.16 9.05 -7.92
CA VAL A 138 -15.26 9.72 -9.21
C VAL A 138 -16.57 10.49 -9.29
N LYS A 139 -16.48 11.75 -9.65
CA LYS A 139 -17.61 12.62 -9.96
C LYS A 139 -17.46 13.13 -11.39
N VAL A 140 -18.46 12.88 -12.21
CA VAL A 140 -18.52 13.32 -13.60
C VAL A 140 -19.56 14.41 -13.69
N THR A 141 -19.18 15.57 -14.22
CA THR A 141 -20.09 16.69 -14.51
C THR A 141 -20.12 16.90 -16.02
N TYR A 142 -21.25 16.62 -16.65
CA TYR A 142 -21.44 16.86 -18.08
C TYR A 142 -21.74 18.34 -18.36
N ASN A 143 -21.45 18.79 -19.59
CA ASN A 143 -21.73 20.18 -20.01
C ASN A 143 -23.22 20.56 -19.97
N ASN A 144 -24.12 19.58 -20.02
CA ASN A 144 -25.57 19.79 -19.88
C ASN A 144 -26.02 19.89 -18.41
N GLY A 145 -25.10 19.83 -17.45
CA GLY A 145 -25.36 19.87 -16.01
C GLY A 145 -25.67 18.53 -15.37
N SER A 146 -25.77 17.42 -16.12
CA SER A 146 -25.99 16.10 -15.52
C SER A 146 -24.75 15.63 -14.75
N ILE A 147 -24.97 15.02 -13.59
CA ILE A 147 -23.90 14.55 -12.69
C ILE A 147 -23.99 13.03 -12.55
N VAL A 148 -22.84 12.36 -12.60
CA VAL A 148 -22.70 10.92 -12.32
C VAL A 148 -21.60 10.72 -11.30
N GLU A 149 -21.92 10.02 -10.21
CA GLU A 149 -20.99 9.79 -9.12
C GLU A 149 -20.82 8.30 -8.83
N ARG A 150 -19.59 7.86 -8.63
CA ARG A 150 -19.23 6.46 -8.36
C ARG A 150 -18.08 6.43 -7.37
N SER A 151 -18.22 5.65 -6.30
CA SER A 151 -17.11 5.39 -5.38
C SER A 151 -16.95 3.89 -5.18
N VAL A 152 -15.71 3.42 -5.16
CA VAL A 152 -15.37 2.01 -5.02
C VAL A 152 -14.18 1.82 -4.10
N ARG A 153 -14.31 0.89 -3.17
CA ARG A 153 -13.22 0.32 -2.39
C ARG A 153 -12.82 -1.01 -3.01
N LYS A 154 -11.55 -1.16 -3.33
CA LYS A 154 -10.95 -2.44 -3.73
C LYS A 154 -9.81 -2.79 -2.81
N TYR A 155 -9.74 -4.04 -2.40
CA TYR A 155 -8.65 -4.58 -1.59
C TYR A 155 -8.49 -6.06 -1.87
N GLY A 156 -7.37 -6.63 -1.42
CA GLY A 156 -7.18 -8.05 -1.64
C GLY A 156 -5.97 -8.61 -0.92
N THR A 157 -5.91 -9.93 -0.97
CA THR A 157 -4.82 -10.75 -0.46
C THR A 157 -4.46 -11.81 -1.48
N ALA A 158 -3.22 -12.29 -1.45
CA ALA A 158 -2.81 -13.41 -2.26
C ALA A 158 -2.15 -14.51 -1.43
N ALA A 159 -2.35 -15.75 -1.85
CA ALA A 159 -1.67 -16.92 -1.31
C ALA A 159 -1.43 -17.92 -2.44
N ASN A 160 -0.15 -18.27 -2.65
CA ASN A 160 0.28 -19.29 -3.59
C ASN A 160 -0.19 -19.04 -5.04
N GLY A 161 -0.09 -17.79 -5.49
CA GLY A 161 -0.50 -17.32 -6.81
C GLY A 161 -2.00 -17.07 -6.96
N VAL A 162 -2.80 -17.33 -5.92
CA VAL A 162 -4.26 -17.16 -5.95
C VAL A 162 -4.63 -15.88 -5.22
N ASN A 163 -5.30 -14.97 -5.94
CA ASN A 163 -5.81 -13.73 -5.35
C ASN A 163 -7.23 -13.90 -4.81
N THR A 164 -7.52 -13.15 -3.76
CA THR A 164 -8.88 -12.92 -3.26
C THR A 164 -9.10 -11.42 -3.21
N PHE A 165 -10.12 -10.94 -3.92
CA PHE A 165 -10.45 -9.53 -4.02
C PHE A 165 -11.77 -9.23 -3.32
N GLY A 166 -11.80 -8.13 -2.58
CA GLY A 166 -13.02 -7.48 -2.13
C GLY A 166 -13.23 -6.21 -2.95
N ILE A 167 -14.38 -6.09 -3.61
CA ILE A 167 -14.79 -4.92 -4.39
C ILE A 167 -16.15 -4.46 -3.87
N ASN A 168 -16.17 -3.29 -3.21
CA ASN A 168 -17.37 -2.71 -2.62
C ASN A 168 -17.61 -1.32 -3.20
N GLY A 169 -18.79 -1.10 -3.80
CA GLY A 169 -19.09 0.12 -4.52
C GLY A 169 -20.37 0.81 -4.09
N VAL A 170 -20.51 2.10 -4.42
CA VAL A 170 -21.70 2.95 -4.19
C VAL A 170 -21.89 3.97 -5.34
N HIS A 171 -23.14 4.37 -5.60
CA HIS A 171 -23.50 5.38 -6.61
C HIS A 171 -23.56 6.80 -6.03
N ALA A 172 -22.48 7.21 -5.36
CA ALA A 172 -22.32 8.53 -4.77
C ALA A 172 -20.84 8.90 -4.74
N TYR A 173 -20.52 10.19 -4.62
CA TYR A 173 -19.14 10.66 -4.40
C TYR A 173 -18.85 10.68 -2.90
N VAL A 174 -18.26 9.59 -2.39
CA VAL A 174 -17.95 9.40 -0.97
C VAL A 174 -16.50 8.93 -0.79
N PRO A 175 -15.53 9.86 -0.88
CA PRO A 175 -14.10 9.56 -0.73
C PRO A 175 -13.77 8.77 0.53
N ASP A 176 -14.46 9.08 1.63
CA ASP A 176 -14.29 8.47 2.95
C ASP A 176 -15.40 7.48 3.31
N GLY A 177 -16.09 6.92 2.31
CA GLY A 177 -17.15 5.93 2.50
C GLY A 177 -18.39 6.47 3.22
N PRO A 178 -19.26 5.58 3.75
CA PRO A 178 -19.16 4.12 3.71
C PRO A 178 -19.37 3.55 2.31
N PHE A 179 -18.77 2.38 2.04
CA PHE A 179 -18.89 1.65 0.77
C PHE A 179 -19.96 0.53 0.84
N THR A 180 -21.03 0.79 1.60
CA THR A 180 -22.09 -0.18 1.88
C THR A 180 -23.47 0.41 1.62
N PRO A 181 -24.43 -0.40 1.14
CA PRO A 181 -24.27 -1.77 0.63
C PRO A 181 -23.43 -1.81 -0.65
N SER A 182 -22.73 -2.92 -0.90
CA SER A 182 -21.91 -3.09 -2.10
C SER A 182 -22.79 -3.15 -3.35
N VAL A 183 -22.59 -2.22 -4.28
CA VAL A 183 -23.22 -2.22 -5.61
C VAL A 183 -22.16 -2.19 -6.72
N ASP A 184 -22.56 -2.62 -7.90
CA ASP A 184 -21.74 -2.46 -9.10
C ASP A 184 -21.55 -0.98 -9.45
N VAL A 185 -20.31 -0.54 -9.57
CA VAL A 185 -19.93 0.86 -9.89
C VAL A 185 -19.77 1.11 -11.38
N MET A 186 -19.99 0.09 -12.22
CA MET A 186 -19.96 0.23 -13.66
C MET A 186 -20.84 1.40 -14.11
N TYR A 187 -20.33 2.15 -15.08
CA TYR A 187 -21.07 3.22 -15.74
C TYR A 187 -20.86 3.12 -17.24
N ALA A 188 -21.95 3.29 -18.00
CA ALA A 188 -21.94 3.19 -19.45
C ALA A 188 -22.90 4.21 -20.05
N ASP A 189 -22.34 5.14 -20.81
CA ASP A 189 -23.04 6.07 -21.69
C ASP A 189 -22.59 5.77 -23.11
N ALA A 190 -23.32 4.83 -23.72
CA ALA A 190 -23.01 4.32 -25.06
C ALA A 190 -23.04 5.39 -26.17
N PRO A 191 -24.00 6.36 -26.17
CA PRO A 191 -23.98 7.48 -27.12
C PRO A 191 -22.66 8.26 -27.11
N ASN A 192 -22.14 8.58 -25.93
CA ASN A 192 -20.90 9.35 -25.79
C ASN A 192 -19.63 8.48 -25.73
N LYS A 193 -19.77 7.15 -25.75
CA LYS A 193 -18.67 6.17 -25.59
C LYS A 193 -17.92 6.33 -24.25
N VAL A 194 -18.65 6.70 -23.21
CA VAL A 194 -18.11 6.86 -21.85
C VAL A 194 -18.36 5.57 -21.09
N PHE A 195 -17.29 4.93 -20.61
CA PHE A 195 -17.37 3.70 -19.83
C PHE A 195 -16.42 3.78 -18.65
N LEU A 196 -16.93 3.49 -17.46
CA LEU A 196 -16.16 3.26 -16.25
C LEU A 196 -16.28 1.78 -15.92
N LYS A 197 -15.14 1.11 -15.73
CA LYS A 197 -15.08 -0.31 -15.41
C LYS A 197 -14.21 -0.59 -14.19
N CYS A 198 -14.65 -1.49 -13.33
CA CYS A 198 -13.82 -2.09 -12.29
C CYS A 198 -13.91 -3.60 -12.47
N LYS A 199 -12.79 -4.25 -12.85
CA LYS A 199 -12.78 -5.67 -13.20
C LYS A 199 -11.55 -6.37 -12.67
N GLU A 200 -11.71 -7.65 -12.39
CA GLU A 200 -10.60 -8.58 -12.21
C GLU A 200 -10.04 -8.96 -13.59
N ASP A 201 -8.74 -8.80 -13.74
CA ASP A 201 -7.96 -9.25 -14.89
C ASP A 201 -7.25 -10.54 -14.48
N ALA A 202 -7.95 -11.66 -14.64
CA ALA A 202 -7.48 -12.97 -14.20
C ALA A 202 -6.16 -13.40 -14.88
N ALA A 203 -5.92 -12.95 -16.12
CA ALA A 203 -4.70 -13.30 -16.86
C ALA A 203 -3.45 -12.66 -16.24
N ASN A 204 -3.58 -11.44 -15.71
CA ASN A 204 -2.50 -10.72 -15.03
C ASN A 204 -2.65 -10.75 -13.50
N ASN A 205 -3.65 -11.47 -12.98
CA ASN A 205 -3.95 -11.62 -11.56
C ASN A 205 -3.98 -10.26 -10.82
N GLN A 206 -4.77 -9.32 -11.34
CA GLN A 206 -4.84 -7.94 -10.84
C GLN A 206 -6.27 -7.40 -10.89
N VAL A 207 -6.57 -6.35 -10.12
CA VAL A 207 -7.83 -5.59 -10.26
C VAL A 207 -7.57 -4.25 -10.94
N VAL A 208 -8.26 -4.03 -12.05
CA VAL A 208 -8.13 -2.83 -12.86
C VAL A 208 -9.40 -1.99 -12.79
N PHE A 209 -9.22 -0.74 -12.38
CA PHE A 209 -10.21 0.31 -12.55
C PHE A 209 -9.83 1.13 -13.78
N GLU A 210 -10.70 1.18 -14.79
CA GLU A 210 -10.45 1.87 -16.04
C GLU A 210 -11.54 2.91 -16.26
N PHE A 211 -11.14 4.17 -16.45
CA PHE A 211 -12.02 5.21 -16.94
C PHE A 211 -11.40 5.97 -18.13
N PRO A 212 -11.38 5.35 -19.33
CA PRO A 212 -10.64 5.90 -20.47
C PRO A 212 -11.14 7.28 -20.91
N ALA A 213 -12.44 7.57 -20.77
CA ALA A 213 -13.01 8.86 -21.13
C ALA A 213 -12.49 10.02 -20.26
N CYS A 214 -12.04 9.74 -19.03
CA CYS A 214 -11.36 10.71 -18.17
C CYS A 214 -9.83 10.56 -18.24
N GLY A 215 -9.30 9.54 -18.94
CA GLY A 215 -7.86 9.33 -19.04
C GLY A 215 -7.22 8.65 -17.82
N ILE A 216 -8.00 7.87 -17.06
CA ILE A 216 -7.54 7.24 -15.81
C ILE A 216 -7.49 5.72 -15.93
N ARG A 217 -6.43 5.13 -15.37
CA ARG A 217 -6.31 3.69 -15.15
C ARG A 217 -5.62 3.44 -13.81
N ILE A 218 -6.20 2.58 -12.99
CA ILE A 218 -5.68 2.24 -11.67
C ILE A 218 -5.59 0.73 -11.53
N THR A 219 -4.39 0.21 -11.38
CA THR A 219 -4.13 -1.22 -11.22
C THR A 219 -3.74 -1.54 -9.80
N PHE A 220 -4.27 -2.63 -9.23
CA PHE A 220 -3.91 -3.13 -7.92
C PHE A 220 -3.54 -4.61 -7.99
N VAL A 221 -2.38 -4.94 -7.42
CA VAL A 221 -1.87 -6.30 -7.27
C VAL A 221 -1.62 -6.56 -5.78
N PRO A 222 -2.29 -7.54 -5.16
CA PRO A 222 -2.12 -7.83 -3.74
C PRO A 222 -0.78 -8.54 -3.49
N TYR A 223 -0.27 -8.40 -2.26
CA TYR A 223 0.90 -9.14 -1.81
C TYR A 223 0.61 -10.62 -1.61
N ASP A 224 1.44 -11.49 -2.18
CA ASP A 224 1.38 -12.93 -1.91
C ASP A 224 2.11 -13.30 -0.64
N THR A 225 1.33 -13.69 0.37
CA THR A 225 1.85 -14.07 1.68
C THR A 225 2.68 -15.35 1.65
N VAL A 226 2.47 -16.24 0.68
CA VAL A 226 3.14 -17.54 0.52
C VAL A 226 4.34 -17.44 -0.41
N LEU A 227 4.16 -16.93 -1.64
CA LEU A 227 5.22 -16.81 -2.64
C LEU A 227 6.25 -15.73 -2.27
N ARG A 228 5.81 -14.65 -1.59
CA ARG A 228 6.68 -13.57 -1.10
C ARG A 228 7.52 -12.97 -2.25
N ARG A 229 8.86 -13.08 -2.16
CA ARG A 229 9.80 -12.62 -3.19
C ARG A 229 9.71 -13.41 -4.50
N ASN A 230 9.10 -14.59 -4.48
CA ASN A 230 8.89 -15.43 -5.65
C ASN A 230 7.58 -15.08 -6.39
N GLN A 231 6.82 -14.09 -5.91
CA GLN A 231 5.69 -13.56 -6.67
C GLN A 231 6.21 -12.89 -7.95
N GLU A 232 5.76 -13.37 -9.12
CA GLU A 232 6.18 -12.82 -10.42
C GLU A 232 5.65 -11.40 -10.63
N GLN A 233 4.42 -11.14 -10.16
CA GLN A 233 3.80 -9.81 -10.22
C GLN A 233 4.38 -8.89 -9.17
N ILE A 234 4.48 -7.60 -9.51
CA ILE A 234 4.92 -6.59 -8.56
C ILE A 234 3.70 -6.18 -7.75
N PRO A 235 3.64 -6.49 -6.45
CA PRO A 235 2.51 -6.13 -5.63
C PRO A 235 2.55 -4.64 -5.30
N GLY A 236 1.39 -4.01 -5.33
CA GLY A 236 1.26 -2.57 -5.19
C GLY A 236 0.00 -2.00 -5.85
N LEU A 237 -0.06 -0.67 -5.87
CA LEU A 237 -1.07 0.13 -6.54
C LEU A 237 -0.37 1.07 -7.53
N SER A 238 -0.84 1.13 -8.77
CA SER A 238 -0.42 2.13 -9.75
C SER A 238 -1.62 2.97 -10.19
N VAL A 239 -1.43 4.28 -10.26
CA VAL A 239 -2.38 5.25 -10.78
C VAL A 239 -1.76 5.92 -11.99
N GLY A 240 -2.25 5.55 -13.18
CA GLY A 240 -1.86 6.18 -14.45
C GLY A 240 -2.85 7.26 -14.88
N VAL A 241 -2.30 8.42 -15.24
CA VAL A 241 -3.03 9.63 -15.61
C VAL A 241 -2.60 10.05 -17.02
N ASN A 242 -3.53 10.09 -17.96
CA ASN A 242 -3.27 10.54 -19.33
C ASN A 242 -3.30 12.07 -19.42
N CYS A 243 -2.14 12.67 -19.70
CA CYS A 243 -1.98 14.13 -19.81
C CYS A 243 -2.76 14.73 -20.97
N ALA A 244 -3.17 13.93 -21.96
CA ALA A 244 -4.04 14.39 -23.04
C ALA A 244 -5.44 14.80 -22.55
N HIS A 245 -5.83 14.51 -21.31
CA HIS A 245 -7.07 14.95 -20.68
C HIS A 245 -6.92 16.24 -19.85
N HIS A 246 -5.80 16.95 -20.01
CA HIS A 246 -5.48 18.19 -19.32
C HIS A 246 -5.74 18.12 -17.80
N PRO A 247 -5.06 17.19 -17.09
CA PRO A 247 -5.27 17.05 -15.65
C PRO A 247 -4.85 18.31 -14.88
N VAL A 248 -5.66 18.63 -13.88
CA VAL A 248 -5.42 19.64 -12.86
C VAL A 248 -5.40 18.92 -11.53
N TRP A 249 -4.26 18.90 -10.84
CA TRP A 249 -4.18 18.31 -9.51
C TRP A 249 -4.77 19.27 -8.50
N LEU A 250 -5.55 18.71 -7.59
CA LEU A 250 -6.21 19.35 -6.47
C LEU A 250 -5.56 18.84 -5.19
N SER A 251 -5.78 19.52 -4.05
CA SER A 251 -5.19 19.12 -2.76
C SER A 251 -3.66 18.94 -2.84
N ASN A 252 -2.97 19.85 -3.53
CA ASN A 252 -1.53 19.75 -3.83
C ASN A 252 -0.63 19.80 -2.59
N ASP A 253 -1.18 20.08 -1.41
CA ASP A 253 -0.56 20.10 -0.09
C ASP A 253 -0.86 18.83 0.72
N GLU A 254 -1.92 18.08 0.38
CA GLU A 254 -2.36 16.87 1.08
C GLU A 254 -1.92 15.57 0.37
N VAL A 255 -1.89 15.58 -0.96
CA VAL A 255 -1.58 14.38 -1.76
C VAL A 255 -0.11 13.97 -1.59
N ILE A 256 0.19 12.67 -1.52
CA ILE A 256 1.58 12.17 -1.57
C ILE A 256 2.04 11.83 -2.99
N GLY A 257 1.12 11.56 -3.92
CA GLY A 257 1.40 11.46 -5.34
C GLY A 257 1.62 12.85 -5.93
N LEU A 258 2.78 13.43 -5.65
CA LEU A 258 3.12 14.80 -6.05
C LEU A 258 2.90 14.98 -7.55
N ALA A 259 2.16 16.03 -7.90
CA ALA A 259 1.83 16.37 -9.28
C ALA A 259 3.09 16.64 -10.10
N PRO A 260 3.04 16.49 -11.43
CA PRO A 260 4.18 16.82 -12.26
C PRO A 260 4.59 18.30 -12.13
N THR A 261 5.89 18.60 -12.08
CA THR A 261 6.40 19.99 -11.98
C THR A 261 5.95 20.87 -13.15
N PHE A 262 5.85 20.31 -14.36
CA PHE A 262 5.31 21.01 -15.53
C PHE A 262 3.81 21.34 -15.43
N GLN A 263 3.12 20.85 -14.40
CA GLN A 263 1.72 21.16 -14.07
C GLN A 263 1.59 21.85 -12.70
N GLY A 264 2.66 22.48 -12.21
CA GLY A 264 2.66 23.24 -10.96
C GLY A 264 2.73 22.37 -9.71
N GLY A 265 3.15 21.10 -9.84
CA GLY A 265 3.47 20.25 -8.70
C GLY A 265 4.85 20.52 -8.10
N GLN A 266 5.21 19.71 -7.11
CA GLN A 266 6.46 19.83 -6.34
C GLN A 266 7.33 18.58 -6.53
N LEU A 267 8.65 18.75 -6.44
CA LEU A 267 9.61 17.67 -6.26
C LEU A 267 9.61 17.16 -4.81
N LEU A 268 10.13 15.96 -4.59
CA LEU A 268 10.29 15.42 -3.22
C LEU A 268 11.17 16.33 -2.36
N SER A 269 12.24 16.88 -2.93
CA SER A 269 13.13 17.82 -2.27
C SER A 269 12.47 19.14 -1.83
N GLU A 270 11.36 19.53 -2.46
CA GLU A 270 10.64 20.78 -2.16
C GLU A 270 9.60 20.63 -1.03
N ILE A 271 9.25 19.39 -0.67
CA ILE A 271 8.33 19.09 0.44
C ILE A 271 9.06 18.74 1.73
N VAL A 272 10.39 18.81 1.74
CA VAL A 272 11.22 18.46 2.90
C VAL A 272 10.98 19.45 4.02
N LEU A 273 10.57 18.93 5.18
CA LEU A 273 10.47 19.71 6.41
C LEU A 273 11.85 19.89 7.05
N PRO A 274 12.08 20.98 7.80
CA PRO A 274 13.33 21.18 8.53
C PRO A 274 13.68 19.94 9.37
N GLY A 275 14.94 19.50 9.29
CA GLY A 275 15.44 18.35 10.05
C GLY A 275 15.01 16.96 9.54
N LEU A 276 14.08 16.87 8.60
CA LEU A 276 13.58 15.61 8.08
C LEU A 276 14.21 15.22 6.75
N THR A 277 14.24 13.91 6.47
CA THR A 277 14.51 13.38 5.13
C THR A 277 13.28 13.49 4.23
N GLU A 278 13.44 13.28 2.91
CA GLU A 278 12.32 13.21 1.96
C GLU A 278 11.29 12.13 2.36
N SER A 279 11.77 10.96 2.77
CA SER A 279 10.92 9.84 3.21
C SER A 279 10.10 10.20 4.45
N GLN A 280 10.75 10.78 5.47
CA GLN A 280 10.08 11.21 6.69
C GLN A 280 9.09 12.33 6.42
N SER A 281 9.44 13.31 5.58
CA SER A 281 8.55 14.41 5.20
C SER A 281 7.32 13.92 4.44
N LEU A 282 7.49 12.96 3.52
CA LEU A 282 6.38 12.33 2.81
C LEU A 282 5.46 11.54 3.77
N VAL A 283 6.04 10.82 4.74
CA VAL A 283 5.26 10.11 5.77
C VAL A 283 4.54 11.08 6.72
N ASN A 284 5.19 12.18 7.12
CA ASN A 284 4.55 13.24 7.91
C ASN A 284 3.33 13.81 7.19
N ARG A 285 3.51 14.14 5.90
CA ARG A 285 2.43 14.59 5.04
C ARG A 285 1.31 13.54 4.93
N ALA A 286 1.65 12.26 4.87
CA ALA A 286 0.65 11.19 4.85
C ALA A 286 -0.17 11.08 6.14
N PHE A 287 0.42 11.34 7.31
CA PHE A 287 -0.31 11.39 8.58
C PHE A 287 -1.18 12.65 8.71
N THR A 288 -0.70 13.79 8.21
CA THR A 288 -1.34 15.10 8.41
C THR A 288 -2.31 15.50 7.29
N ASN A 289 -2.46 14.69 6.23
CA ASN A 289 -3.38 14.96 5.11
C ASN A 289 -4.88 14.77 5.41
N GLY A 290 -5.26 14.50 6.66
CA GLY A 290 -6.66 14.34 7.07
C GLY A 290 -7.39 13.11 6.50
N ALA A 291 -6.67 12.13 5.95
CA ALA A 291 -7.30 10.91 5.43
C ALA A 291 -8.00 10.13 6.57
N VAL A 292 -9.33 9.99 6.48
CA VAL A 292 -10.15 9.24 7.44
C VAL A 292 -9.72 7.77 7.47
N GLN A 293 -9.41 7.22 8.65
CA GLN A 293 -8.90 5.84 8.80
C GLN A 293 -10.04 4.82 8.88
N ASN A 294 -10.78 4.64 7.79
CA ASN A 294 -11.95 3.76 7.71
C ASN A 294 -11.71 2.49 6.86
N GLN A 295 -10.47 2.20 6.49
CA GLN A 295 -10.08 1.02 5.72
C GLN A 295 -10.34 -0.29 6.50
N PRO A 296 -10.45 -1.45 5.83
CA PRO A 296 -10.41 -2.73 6.52
C PRO A 296 -9.12 -2.81 7.36
N ASP A 297 -9.24 -3.32 8.59
CA ASP A 297 -8.13 -3.49 9.52
C ASP A 297 -7.37 -2.19 9.85
N ALA A 298 -8.08 -1.05 9.86
CA ALA A 298 -7.50 0.25 10.24
C ALA A 298 -6.87 0.21 11.64
N SER A 299 -5.63 0.67 11.75
CA SER A 299 -4.96 0.80 13.04
C SER A 299 -5.43 2.05 13.78
N ALA A 300 -5.73 1.91 15.07
CA ALA A 300 -5.99 3.05 15.95
C ALA A 300 -4.79 4.00 16.06
N GLY A 301 -3.56 3.47 15.86
CA GLY A 301 -2.34 4.26 15.89
C GLY A 301 -2.24 5.28 14.76
N CYS A 302 -2.95 5.06 13.65
CA CYS A 302 -2.95 5.99 12.52
C CYS A 302 -3.57 7.35 12.90
N ALA A 303 -4.77 7.35 13.48
CA ALA A 303 -5.45 8.58 13.89
C ALA A 303 -4.76 9.23 15.11
N ALA A 304 -4.21 8.41 16.02
CA ALA A 304 -3.44 8.90 17.15
C ALA A 304 -2.16 9.62 16.71
N ALA A 305 -1.43 9.07 15.73
CA ALA A 305 -0.23 9.69 15.18
C ALA A 305 -0.55 11.04 14.50
N THR A 306 -1.64 11.13 13.73
CA THR A 306 -2.12 12.40 13.17
C THR A 306 -2.33 13.44 14.27
N THR A 307 -3.08 13.07 15.31
CA THR A 307 -3.39 13.99 16.42
C THR A 307 -2.12 14.47 17.12
N ALA A 308 -1.15 13.58 17.36
CA ALA A 308 0.11 13.94 18.01
C ALA A 308 1.02 14.81 17.13
N LEU A 309 1.02 14.59 15.81
CA LEU A 309 1.83 15.38 14.87
C LEU A 309 1.24 16.78 14.63
N ASP A 310 -0.09 16.93 14.64
CA ASP A 310 -0.77 18.21 14.43
C ASP A 310 -0.47 19.24 15.54
N THR A 311 -0.15 18.77 16.75
CA THR A 311 0.22 19.63 17.89
C THR A 311 1.73 19.85 18.02
N CYS A 312 2.53 19.16 17.21
CA CYS A 312 3.99 19.14 17.33
C CYS A 312 4.61 20.37 16.65
N ASP A 313 5.49 21.09 17.34
CA ASP A 313 6.32 22.11 16.70
C ASP A 313 7.43 21.48 15.83
N ASP A 314 8.14 22.30 15.04
CA ASP A 314 9.14 21.80 14.09
C ASP A 314 10.31 21.08 14.77
N THR A 315 10.75 21.55 15.95
CA THR A 315 11.88 20.96 16.68
C THR A 315 11.49 19.62 17.31
N SER A 316 10.37 19.58 18.03
CA SER A 316 9.82 18.33 18.57
C SER A 316 9.50 17.32 17.47
N ARG A 317 9.07 17.78 16.29
CA ARG A 317 8.80 16.89 15.15
C ARG A 317 10.09 16.29 14.59
N GLU A 318 11.13 17.10 14.44
CA GLU A 318 12.46 16.61 14.04
C GLU A 318 12.94 15.51 15.00
N ASP A 319 12.91 15.77 16.31
CA ASP A 319 13.34 14.80 17.32
C ASP A 319 12.43 13.56 17.36
N ALA A 320 11.11 13.73 17.23
CA ALA A 320 10.18 12.61 17.15
C ALA A 320 10.49 11.69 15.96
N TYR A 321 10.68 12.24 14.75
CA TYR A 321 11.02 11.43 13.58
C TYR A 321 12.40 10.80 13.68
N LYS A 322 13.38 11.51 14.24
CA LYS A 322 14.71 10.96 14.47
C LYS A 322 14.69 9.74 15.40
N ASN A 323 13.88 9.79 16.46
CA ASN A 323 13.86 8.76 17.50
C ASN A 323 12.79 7.66 17.30
N CYS A 324 11.72 7.93 16.54
CA CYS A 324 10.56 7.03 16.42
C CYS A 324 10.41 6.39 15.04
N PHE A 325 10.91 7.00 13.96
CA PHE A 325 10.59 6.58 12.58
C PHE A 325 11.07 5.17 12.23
N TRP A 326 12.16 4.70 12.84
CA TRP A 326 12.69 3.35 12.66
C TRP A 326 11.64 2.26 12.98
N MET A 327 10.69 2.54 13.89
CA MET A 327 9.62 1.61 14.27
C MET A 327 8.73 1.21 13.08
N LEU A 328 8.61 2.10 12.08
CA LEU A 328 7.85 1.86 10.87
C LEU A 328 8.69 1.23 9.74
N LEU A 329 10.01 1.37 9.81
CA LEU A 329 10.95 0.97 8.77
C LEU A 329 11.54 -0.44 9.00
N GLU A 330 11.90 -0.75 10.25
CA GLU A 330 12.73 -1.90 10.56
C GLU A 330 11.97 -3.22 10.54
N ALA A 331 12.16 -4.00 9.47
CA ALA A 331 11.38 -5.23 9.24
C ALA A 331 11.53 -6.27 10.36
N LYS A 332 12.71 -6.35 10.99
CA LYS A 332 12.96 -7.25 12.14
C LYS A 332 12.11 -6.83 13.34
N PHE A 333 12.06 -5.53 13.61
CA PHE A 333 11.26 -4.97 14.68
C PHE A 333 9.77 -5.19 14.41
N ILE A 334 9.27 -4.80 13.24
CA ILE A 334 7.87 -4.98 12.83
C ILE A 334 7.46 -6.45 12.98
N LYS A 335 8.30 -7.39 12.52
CA LYS A 335 8.06 -8.83 12.65
C LYS A 335 7.99 -9.28 14.11
N CYS A 336 8.84 -8.71 14.96
CA CYS A 336 8.85 -9.03 16.38
C CYS A 336 7.56 -8.54 17.06
N VAL A 337 7.22 -7.26 16.94
CA VAL A 337 6.01 -6.71 17.57
C VAL A 337 4.73 -7.33 17.00
N SER A 338 4.72 -7.73 15.72
CA SER A 338 3.61 -8.53 15.15
C SER A 338 3.38 -9.85 15.87
N LYS A 339 4.45 -10.56 16.26
CA LYS A 339 4.30 -11.83 17.01
C LYS A 339 3.75 -11.60 18.42
N ALA A 340 4.06 -10.45 19.01
CA ALA A 340 3.54 -10.01 20.29
C ALA A 340 2.12 -9.41 20.22
N MET A 341 1.48 -9.44 19.03
CA MET A 341 0.17 -8.80 18.79
C MET A 341 0.15 -7.29 19.05
N LEU A 342 1.31 -6.63 19.03
CA LEU A 342 1.43 -5.19 19.12
C LEU A 342 1.39 -4.56 17.72
N ASP A 343 0.99 -3.30 17.64
CA ASP A 343 0.88 -2.54 16.40
C ASP A 343 1.97 -1.45 16.31
N PRO A 344 2.89 -1.51 15.32
CA PRO A 344 3.90 -0.50 15.10
C PRO A 344 3.33 0.90 14.91
N ALA A 345 2.14 1.05 14.32
CA ALA A 345 1.51 2.36 14.18
C ALA A 345 1.12 2.93 15.55
N VAL A 346 0.66 2.08 16.48
CA VAL A 346 0.35 2.49 17.85
C VAL A 346 1.62 2.84 18.61
N LEU A 347 2.67 2.02 18.51
CA LEU A 347 3.98 2.29 19.14
C LEU A 347 4.60 3.58 18.60
N PHE A 348 4.57 3.78 17.28
CA PHE A 348 5.00 5.02 16.63
C PHE A 348 4.19 6.21 17.14
N SER A 349 2.85 6.12 17.17
CA SER A 349 2.00 7.22 17.63
C SER A 349 2.29 7.64 19.08
N ARG A 350 2.53 6.69 19.97
CA ARG A 350 2.88 6.95 21.38
C ARG A 350 4.28 7.55 21.50
N CYS A 351 5.22 7.07 20.68
CA CYS A 351 6.57 7.61 20.65
C CYS A 351 6.55 9.07 20.19
N VAL A 352 5.81 9.38 19.12
CA VAL A 352 5.61 10.76 18.68
C VAL A 352 4.92 11.60 19.75
N ASP A 353 3.88 11.08 20.40
CA ASP A 353 3.18 11.77 21.48
C ASP A 353 4.08 12.07 22.69
N ALA A 354 5.05 11.21 23.00
CA ALA A 354 6.05 11.47 24.03
C ALA A 354 6.86 12.74 23.71
N TRP A 355 7.33 12.88 22.47
CA TRP A 355 8.15 14.02 22.03
C TRP A 355 7.34 15.30 21.78
N CYS A 356 6.11 15.17 21.29
CA CYS A 356 5.28 16.31 20.90
C CYS A 356 4.39 16.83 22.04
N ASN A 357 3.94 15.96 22.95
CA ASN A 357 2.92 16.28 23.95
C ASN A 357 3.29 15.84 25.39
N ASN A 358 4.54 15.45 25.65
CA ASN A 358 4.99 14.89 26.93
C ASN A 358 4.21 13.62 27.34
N GLY A 359 3.84 12.80 26.36
CA GLY A 359 3.29 11.46 26.58
C GLY A 359 4.23 10.52 27.35
N ASP A 360 3.69 9.46 27.93
CA ASP A 360 4.44 8.52 28.76
C ASP A 360 5.35 7.58 27.92
N CYS A 361 6.66 7.86 27.95
CA CYS A 361 7.65 7.03 27.28
C CYS A 361 7.91 5.69 27.98
N ALA A 362 7.73 5.59 29.30
CA ALA A 362 8.08 4.39 30.07
C ALA A 362 7.18 3.19 29.73
N SER A 363 5.90 3.45 29.44
CA SER A 363 5.00 2.40 28.95
C SER A 363 5.38 1.90 27.55
N ILE A 364 6.02 2.72 26.71
CA ILE A 364 6.52 2.30 25.40
C ILE A 364 7.70 1.35 25.59
N VAL A 365 8.66 1.71 26.43
CA VAL A 365 9.81 0.87 26.79
C VAL A 365 9.35 -0.51 27.29
N THR A 366 8.33 -0.52 28.15
CA THR A 366 7.74 -1.77 28.67
C THR A 366 7.20 -2.66 27.55
N ASP A 367 6.47 -2.08 26.59
CA ASP A 367 5.94 -2.85 25.46
C ASP A 367 7.04 -3.30 24.49
N LEU A 368 8.09 -2.51 24.30
CA LEU A 368 9.22 -2.83 23.44
C LEU A 368 10.11 -3.95 24.01
N ALA A 369 10.11 -4.16 25.33
CA ALA A 369 10.89 -5.21 25.98
C ALA A 369 10.53 -6.63 25.49
N VAL A 370 9.32 -6.83 24.93
CA VAL A 370 8.94 -8.09 24.26
C VAL A 370 9.82 -8.42 23.04
N CYS A 371 10.58 -7.44 22.55
CA CYS A 371 11.47 -7.54 21.41
C CYS A 371 12.96 -7.57 21.77
N ASP A 372 13.31 -7.80 23.03
CA ASP A 372 14.71 -7.87 23.48
C ASP A 372 15.54 -8.91 22.69
N GLN A 373 14.93 -10.00 22.20
CA GLN A 373 15.65 -10.97 21.35
C GLN A 373 16.22 -10.40 20.03
N VAL A 374 15.73 -9.25 19.53
CA VAL A 374 16.28 -8.60 18.33
C VAL A 374 17.14 -7.38 18.62
N ARG A 375 17.29 -7.01 19.90
CA ARG A 375 18.03 -5.85 20.41
C ARG A 375 19.46 -5.77 19.88
N ASN A 376 20.22 -6.86 19.98
CA ASN A 376 21.61 -6.93 19.49
C ASN A 376 21.78 -6.72 17.98
N SER A 377 20.69 -6.61 17.23
CA SER A 377 20.70 -6.46 15.78
C SER A 377 20.00 -5.18 15.29
N LEU A 378 19.56 -4.32 16.22
CA LEU A 378 18.86 -3.05 16.01
C LEU A 378 19.29 -2.06 17.10
N THR A 379 20.25 -1.20 16.79
CA THR A 379 20.80 -0.22 17.75
C THR A 379 19.72 0.72 18.27
N GLU A 380 18.80 1.13 17.41
CA GLU A 380 17.71 2.04 17.77
C GLU A 380 16.77 1.45 18.84
N LEU A 381 16.58 0.12 18.85
CA LEU A 381 15.82 -0.56 19.90
C LEU A 381 16.61 -0.62 21.21
N ASP A 382 17.92 -0.83 21.15
CA ASP A 382 18.78 -0.81 22.33
C ASP A 382 18.76 0.57 23.02
N ASP A 383 18.99 1.63 22.24
CA ASP A 383 18.94 3.03 22.70
C ASP A 383 17.57 3.35 23.32
N PHE A 384 16.47 2.92 22.69
CA PHE A 384 15.13 3.14 23.22
C PHE A 384 14.90 2.39 24.55
N LEU A 385 15.33 1.13 24.66
CA LEU A 385 15.17 0.32 25.87
C LEU A 385 16.02 0.84 27.04
N ASN A 386 17.12 1.52 26.76
CA ASN A 386 17.95 2.18 27.77
C ASN A 386 17.41 3.56 28.18
N GLY A 387 16.39 4.07 27.47
CA GLY A 387 15.79 5.38 27.72
C GLY A 387 16.50 6.54 27.01
N ASP A 388 17.52 6.26 26.18
CA ASP A 388 18.31 7.28 25.48
C ASP A 388 17.49 8.02 24.40
N SER A 389 16.42 7.37 23.90
CA SER A 389 15.51 7.89 22.87
C SER A 389 14.19 8.44 23.42
N CYS A 390 14.06 8.59 24.74
CA CYS A 390 12.92 9.21 25.41
C CYS A 390 13.20 10.69 25.69
N PRO A 391 12.21 11.59 25.56
CA PRO A 391 12.33 12.95 26.06
C PRO A 391 12.44 12.95 27.59
N TYR A 392 13.22 13.90 28.14
CA TYR A 392 13.52 14.02 29.58
C TYR A 392 12.39 14.62 30.41
#